data_AF-B0KAV7-F1
#
_entry.id   AF-B0KAV7-F1
#
_cell.length_a   1.000
_cell.length_b   1.000
_cell.length_c   1.000
_cell.angle_alpha   90.00
_cell.angle_beta   90.00
_cell.angle_gamma   90.00
#
_symmetry.space_group_name_H-M   'P 1'
#
loop_
_entity.id
_entity.type
_entity.pdbx_description
1 polymer ?
#
loop_
_entity_poly.entity_id
_entity_poly.type
_entity_poly.pdbx_seq_one_letter_code
_entity_poly.pdbx_strand_id
1 'polypeptide(L)'
;MYQVPKNISAKFEFFPGFGWKELFFVLIGLSIGLFVYLILSIFTKSIIRYLIVLILTGLSYFAVVPGPDGNSVFSLIKYYLVISQINLAQNR
;
A
#
# COMPACT_ATOMS: atom_id res chain seq x y z
N MET A 1 5.93 34.04 10.46
CA MET A 1 6.28 33.06 9.41
C MET A 1 5.00 32.72 8.66
N TYR A 2 4.94 33.04 7.37
CA TYR A 2 3.76 32.78 6.54
C TYR A 2 3.66 31.27 6.33
N GLN A 3 2.66 30.63 6.95
CA GLN A 3 2.28 29.26 6.63
C GLN A 3 1.74 29.30 5.20
N VAL A 4 2.61 29.01 4.22
CA VAL A 4 2.14 28.74 2.85
C VAL A 4 1.09 27.65 3.00
N PRO A 5 -0.19 27.92 2.66
CA PRO A 5 -1.24 26.98 2.94
C PRO A 5 -0.93 25.72 2.14
N LYS A 6 -0.94 24.57 2.83
CA LYS A 6 -0.79 23.21 2.29
C LYS A 6 -1.86 22.85 1.23
N ASN A 7 -2.66 23.82 0.80
CA ASN A 7 -3.73 23.74 -0.18
C ASN A 7 -3.27 23.43 -1.61
N ILE A 8 -1.99 23.56 -1.93
CA ILE A 8 -1.49 23.19 -3.27
C ILE A 8 -1.31 21.66 -3.37
N SER A 9 -1.05 20.97 -2.25
CA SER A 9 -0.95 19.51 -2.20
C SER A 9 -2.31 18.80 -2.19
N ALA A 10 -3.36 19.47 -1.70
CA ALA A 10 -4.73 18.94 -1.70
C ALA A 10 -5.31 18.73 -3.11
N LYS A 11 -4.72 19.32 -4.17
CA LYS A 11 -5.17 19.10 -5.55
C LYS A 11 -4.95 17.68 -6.07
N PHE A 12 -4.13 16.88 -5.39
CA PHE A 12 -3.83 15.49 -5.77
C PHE A 12 -4.53 14.44 -4.89
N GLU A 13 -5.43 14.88 -4.01
CA GLU A 13 -6.24 14.01 -3.14
C GLU A 13 -7.67 13.88 -3.72
N PHE A 14 -8.15 12.65 -3.90
CA PHE A 14 -9.55 12.38 -4.31
C PHE A 14 -10.51 12.56 -3.13
N PHE A 15 -10.04 12.19 -1.93
CA PHE A 15 -10.68 12.43 -0.63
C PHE A 15 -9.60 12.88 0.35
N PRO A 16 -9.92 13.66 1.39
CA PRO A 16 -8.92 14.05 2.39
C PRO A 16 -8.22 12.81 2.96
N GLY A 17 -6.92 12.68 2.72
CA GLY A 17 -6.11 11.52 3.11
C GLY A 17 -6.04 10.36 2.11
N PHE A 18 -6.66 10.46 0.94
CA PHE A 18 -6.58 9.46 -0.15
C PHE A 18 -6.16 10.11 -1.47
N GLY A 19 -4.91 9.91 -1.88
CA GLY A 19 -4.34 10.46 -3.09
C GLY A 19 -4.17 9.45 -4.24
N TRP A 20 -3.59 9.95 -5.33
CA TRP A 20 -3.28 9.14 -6.53
C TRP A 20 -2.33 7.98 -6.26
N LYS A 21 -1.41 8.14 -5.30
CA LYS A 21 -0.47 7.07 -4.94
C LYS A 21 -1.22 5.91 -4.30
N GLU A 22 -2.06 6.21 -3.32
CA GLU A 22 -2.90 5.25 -2.61
C GLU A 22 -3.83 4.52 -3.60
N LEU A 23 -4.45 5.26 -4.52
CA LEU A 23 -5.28 4.67 -5.58
C LEU A 23 -4.51 3.67 -6.45
N PHE A 24 -3.28 4.00 -6.85
CA PHE A 24 -2.45 3.10 -7.66
C PHE A 24 -2.13 1.81 -6.92
N PHE A 25 -1.79 1.89 -5.62
CA PHE A 25 -1.55 0.70 -4.81
C PHE A 25 -2.82 -0.11 -4.57
N VAL A 26 -3.97 0.53 -4.37
CA VAL A 26 -5.27 -0.17 -4.28
C VAL A 26 -5.57 -0.92 -5.57
N LEU A 27 -5.33 -0.32 -6.73
CA LEU A 27 -5.49 -0.97 -8.04
C LEU A 27 -4.57 -2.19 -8.20
N ILE A 28 -3.31 -2.08 -7.75
CA ILE A 28 -2.38 -3.22 -7.75
C ILE A 28 -2.91 -4.33 -6.83
N GLY A 29 -3.30 -3.99 -5.60
CA GLY A 29 -3.85 -4.96 -4.64
C GLY A 29 -5.10 -5.65 -5.17
N LEU A 30 -5.98 -4.91 -5.84
CA LEU A 30 -7.18 -5.44 -6.49
C LEU A 30 -6.83 -6.36 -7.66
N SER A 31 -5.87 -5.98 -8.50
CA SER A 31 -5.40 -6.82 -9.61
C SER A 31 -4.81 -8.14 -9.11
N ILE A 32 -3.99 -8.10 -8.05
CA ILE A 32 -3.43 -9.29 -7.42
C ILE A 32 -4.55 -10.13 -6.76
N GLY A 33 -5.48 -9.47 -6.08
CA GLY A 33 -6.64 -10.13 -5.47
C GLY A 33 -7.49 -10.89 -6.49
N LEU A 34 -7.79 -10.25 -7.62
CA LEU A 34 -8.52 -10.87 -8.73
C LEU A 34 -7.73 -12.03 -9.33
N PHE A 35 -6.42 -11.88 -9.51
CA PHE A 35 -5.57 -12.96 -10.02
C PHE A 35 -5.61 -14.19 -9.10
N VAL A 36 -5.46 -13.99 -7.79
CA VAL A 36 -5.56 -15.05 -6.78
C VAL A 36 -6.96 -15.67 -6.76
N TYR A 37 -8.01 -14.86 -6.88
CA TYR A 37 -9.40 -15.34 -6.99
C TYR A 37 -9.59 -16.23 -8.23
N LEU A 38 -9.05 -15.85 -9.40
CA LEU A 38 -9.19 -16.64 -10.62
C LEU A 38 -8.54 -18.02 -10.45
N ILE A 39 -7.35 -18.07 -9.86
CA ILE A 39 -6.67 -19.34 -9.55
C ILE A 39 -7.52 -20.18 -8.58
N LEU A 40 -7.97 -19.59 -7.46
CA LEU A 40 -8.80 -20.28 -6.48
C LEU A 40 -10.13 -20.78 -7.07
N SER A 41 -10.70 -20.04 -8.02
CA SER A 41 -11.97 -20.40 -8.65
C SER A 41 -11.88 -21.67 -9.51
N ILE A 42 -10.68 -22.08 -9.91
CA ILE A 42 -10.46 -23.37 -10.59
C ILE A 42 -10.66 -24.53 -9.60
N PHE A 43 -10.23 -24.36 -8.36
CA PHE A 43 -10.21 -25.42 -7.34
C PHE A 43 -11.43 -25.40 -6.40
N THR A 44 -12.06 -24.24 -6.19
CA THR A 44 -13.07 -24.07 -5.14
C THR A 44 -14.21 -23.14 -5.57
N LYS A 45 -15.44 -23.58 -5.32
CA LYS A 45 -16.68 -22.81 -5.59
C LYS A 45 -17.27 -22.09 -4.37
N SER A 46 -16.58 -22.12 -3.24
CA SER A 46 -17.03 -21.49 -1.98
C SER A 46 -17.08 -19.97 -2.09
N ILE A 47 -18.02 -19.34 -1.36
CA ILE A 47 -18.15 -17.88 -1.24
C ILE A 47 -16.91 -17.21 -0.63
N ILE A 48 -16.11 -17.95 0.15
CA ILE A 48 -14.90 -17.46 0.83
C ILE A 48 -13.87 -16.91 -0.16
N ARG A 49 -13.86 -17.40 -1.39
CA ARG A 49 -12.96 -16.91 -2.45
C ARG A 49 -13.16 -15.41 -2.76
N TYR A 50 -14.36 -14.86 -2.58
CA TYR A 50 -14.58 -13.42 -2.81
C TYR A 50 -13.96 -12.56 -1.71
N LEU A 51 -13.87 -13.10 -0.48
CA LEU A 51 -13.21 -12.42 0.64
C LEU A 51 -11.71 -12.24 0.37
N ILE A 52 -11.07 -13.14 -0.39
CA ILE A 52 -9.64 -13.03 -0.72
C ILE A 52 -9.34 -11.71 -1.45
N VAL A 53 -10.24 -11.27 -2.34
CA VAL A 53 -10.07 -10.05 -3.12
C VAL A 53 -10.16 -8.83 -2.21
N LEU A 54 -11.16 -8.81 -1.31
CA LEU A 54 -11.33 -7.72 -0.34
C LEU A 54 -10.15 -7.63 0.63
N ILE A 55 -9.68 -8.77 1.14
CA ILE A 55 -8.56 -8.83 2.07
C ILE A 55 -7.28 -8.34 1.40
N LEU A 56 -6.96 -8.84 0.20
CA LEU A 56 -5.74 -8.44 -0.51
C LEU A 56 -5.76 -6.95 -0.91
N THR A 57 -6.91 -6.46 -1.37
CA THR A 57 -7.08 -5.04 -1.70
C THR A 57 -6.94 -4.17 -0.45
N GLY A 58 -7.59 -4.55 0.65
CA GLY A 58 -7.50 -3.85 1.93
C GLY A 58 -6.08 -3.83 2.49
N LEU A 59 -5.39 -4.97 2.48
CA LEU A 59 -4.00 -5.05 2.92
C LEU A 59 -3.07 -4.16 2.09
N SER A 60 -3.27 -4.11 0.77
CA SER A 60 -2.48 -3.24 -0.11
C SER A 60 -2.69 -1.75 0.22
N TYR A 61 -3.90 -1.35 0.60
CA TYR A 61 -4.16 0.01 1.07
C TYR A 61 -3.46 0.29 2.41
N PHE A 62 -3.65 -0.60 3.39
CA PHE A 62 -3.03 -0.48 4.72
C PHE A 62 -1.50 -0.46 4.67
N ALA A 63 -0.88 -1.13 3.70
CA ALA A 63 0.57 -1.11 3.53
C ALA A 63 1.12 0.29 3.16
N VAL A 64 0.29 1.13 2.54
CA VAL A 64 0.71 2.37 1.90
C VAL A 64 0.15 3.60 2.60
N VAL A 65 -0.98 3.46 3.30
CA VAL A 65 -1.57 4.56 4.05
C VAL A 65 -0.56 5.09 5.08
N PRO A 66 -0.32 6.43 5.12
CA PRO A 66 0.59 7.01 6.08
C PRO A 66 -0.02 6.98 7.48
N GLY A 67 0.76 6.55 8.47
CA GLY A 67 0.37 6.61 9.88
C GLY A 67 0.42 8.04 10.44
N PRO A 68 0.13 8.22 11.76
CA PRO A 68 0.20 9.52 12.43
C PRO A 68 1.56 10.23 12.27
N ASP A 69 2.62 9.42 12.15
CA ASP A 69 4.01 9.88 12.02
C ASP A 69 4.39 10.24 10.57
N GLY A 70 3.44 10.15 9.62
CA GLY A 70 3.65 10.37 8.19
C GLY A 70 4.34 9.22 7.45
N ASN A 71 4.82 8.20 8.17
CA ASN A 71 5.44 7.00 7.60
C ASN A 71 4.38 5.91 7.33
N SER A 72 4.48 5.26 6.17
CA SER A 72 3.70 4.06 5.84
C SER A 72 4.47 2.78 6.16
N VAL A 73 3.79 1.65 6.29
CA VAL A 73 4.44 0.33 6.49
C VAL A 73 5.46 0.05 5.39
N PHE A 74 5.13 0.40 4.14
CA PHE A 74 6.04 0.29 3.01
C PHE A 74 7.32 1.11 3.20
N SER A 75 7.21 2.34 3.71
CA SER A 75 8.37 3.21 3.96
C SER A 75 9.29 2.65 5.04
N LEU A 76 8.72 2.06 6.10
CA LEU A 76 9.47 1.41 7.17
C LEU A 76 10.20 0.17 6.67
N ILE A 77 9.53 -0.69 5.89
CA ILE A 77 10.15 -1.87 5.27
C ILE A 77 11.34 -1.44 4.41
N LYS A 78 11.17 -0.43 3.56
CA LYS A 78 12.24 0.09 2.72
C LYS A 78 13.41 0.62 3.54
N TYR A 79 13.14 1.34 4.63
CA TYR A 79 14.15 1.87 5.54
C TYR A 79 15.00 0.75 6.18
N TYR A 80 14.35 -0.29 6.70
CA TYR A 80 15.04 -1.43 7.31
C TYR A 80 15.89 -2.22 6.29
N LEU A 81 15.40 -2.39 5.06
CA LEU A 81 16.16 -3.08 4.01
C LEU A 81 17.44 -2.33 3.63
N VAL A 82 17.38 -1.00 3.54
CA VAL A 82 18.56 -0.18 3.22
C VAL A 82 19.60 -0.26 4.34
N ILE A 83 19.18 -0.15 5.60
CA ILE A 83 20.10 -0.27 6.75
C ILE A 83 20.75 -1.65 6.80
N SER A 84 19.99 -2.71 6.53
CA SER A 84 20.53 -4.06 6.48
C SER A 84 21.64 -4.18 5.43
N GLN A 85 21.47 -3.57 4.25
CA GLN A 85 22.50 -3.57 3.21
C GLN A 85 23.75 -2.77 3.61
N ILE A 86 23.58 -1.62 4.27
CA ILE A 86 24.71 -0.80 4.74
C ILE A 86 25.52 -1.57 5.79
N ASN A 87 24.86 -2.21 6.76
CA ASN A 87 25.54 -3.00 7.79
C ASN A 87 26.30 -4.20 7.19
N LEU A 88 25.75 -4.84 6.15
CA LEU A 88 26.44 -5.91 5.43
C LEU A 88 27.64 -5.42 4.62
N ALA A 89 27.61 -4.18 4.12
CA ALA A 89 28.72 -3.59 3.38
C ALA A 89 29.87 -3.10 4.29
N GLN A 90 29.57 -2.70 5.53
CA GLN A 90 30.56 -2.27 6.53
C GLN A 90 31.29 -3.46 7.19
N ASN A 91 30.72 -4.66 7.13
CA ASN A 91 31.26 -5.87 7.77
C ASN A 91 32.03 -6.79 6.77
N ARG A 92 32.45 -6.24 5.62
CA ARG A 92 33.30 -6.91 4.63
C ARG A 92 34.67 -6.25 4.56
#